data_AF-X1HSN2-F1
#
_entry.id   AF-X1HSN2-F1
#
_cell.length_a   1.000
_cell.length_b   1.000
_cell.length_c   1.000
_cell.angle_alpha   90.00
_cell.angle_beta   90.00
_cell.angle_gamma   90.00
#
_symmetry.space_group_name_H-M   'P 1'
#
loop_
_entity.id
_entity.type
_entity.pdbx_description
1 polymer ?
#
loop_
_entity_poly.entity_id
_entity_poly.type
_entity_poly.pdbx_seq_one_letter_code
_entity_poly.pdbx_strand_id
1 'polypeptide(L)' 'MTTSQVEKEEQLNLESLTWGNLTWVNIESPREQETEYLAQNYHFHSLDLDDCLSRIQRPKIDEYK' A
#
# COMPACT_ATOMS: atom_id res chain seq x y z
N MET A 1 13.35 36.51 7.52
CA MET A 1 12.68 35.68 8.53
C MET A 1 12.00 34.56 7.78
N THR A 2 12.59 33.37 7.88
CA THR A 2 12.24 32.14 7.17
C THR A 2 10.74 31.84 7.23
N THR A 3 10.10 31.75 6.07
CA THR A 3 8.81 31.07 5.91
C THR A 3 9.05 29.58 6.03
N SER A 4 8.70 28.99 7.18
CA SER A 4 8.62 27.54 7.35
C SER A 4 7.54 27.01 6.40
N GLN A 5 7.96 26.28 5.37
CA GLN A 5 7.05 25.42 4.60
C GLN A 5 6.65 24.27 5.53
N VAL A 6 5.36 24.17 5.83
CA VAL A 6 4.79 22.98 6.45
C VAL A 6 4.89 21.88 5.41
N GLU A 7 5.76 20.90 5.65
CA GLU A 7 5.81 19.65 4.90
C GLU A 7 4.41 19.04 4.97
N LYS A 8 3.72 18.95 3.83
CA LYS A 8 2.49 18.16 3.73
C LYS A 8 2.90 16.72 3.96
N GLU A 9 2.63 16.18 5.15
CA GLU A 9 2.53 14.74 5.32
C GLU A 9 1.46 14.26 4.33
N GLU A 10 1.87 13.70 3.20
CA GLU A 10 0.94 13.05 2.28
C GLU A 10 0.35 11.85 3.02
N GLN A 11 -0.94 11.95 3.36
CA GLN A 11 -1.66 10.85 3.98
C GLN A 11 -1.76 9.68 2.99
N LEU A 12 -1.59 8.46 3.50
CA LEU A 12 -1.75 7.24 2.72
C LEU A 12 -3.19 7.12 2.18
N ASN A 13 -3.33 6.68 0.93
CA ASN A 13 -4.63 6.41 0.30
C ASN A 13 -5.23 5.08 0.79
N LEU A 14 -5.48 4.97 2.09
CA LEU A 14 -5.87 3.71 2.73
C LEU A 14 -7.16 3.88 3.54
N GLU A 15 -8.13 3.02 3.26
CA GLU A 15 -9.31 2.81 4.09
C GLU A 15 -9.29 1.40 4.68
N SER A 16 -9.85 1.20 5.87
CA SER A 16 -9.92 -0.13 6.48
C SER A 16 -11.20 -0.38 7.26
N LEU A 17 -11.61 -1.65 7.29
CA LEU A 17 -12.74 -2.16 8.06
C LEU A 17 -12.30 -3.41 8.82
N THR A 18 -12.46 -3.42 10.13
CA THR A 18 -12.17 -4.59 10.97
C THR A 18 -13.46 -5.22 11.48
N TRP A 19 -13.57 -6.54 11.32
CA TRP A 19 -14.64 -7.35 11.88
C TRP A 19 -14.05 -8.59 12.57
N GLY A 20 -14.11 -8.62 13.90
CA GLY A 20 -13.47 -9.67 14.70
C GLY A 20 -11.95 -9.66 14.52
N ASN A 21 -11.41 -10.76 14.02
CA ASN A 21 -9.98 -10.93 13.70
C ASN A 21 -9.66 -10.73 12.20
N LEU A 22 -10.62 -10.25 11.40
CA LEU A 22 -10.43 -9.95 9.99
C LEU A 22 -10.33 -8.43 9.80
N THR A 23 -9.33 -7.97 9.05
CA THR A 23 -9.24 -6.58 8.59
C THR A 23 -9.24 -6.56 7.08
N TRP A 24 -10.19 -5.83 6.50
CA TRP A 24 -10.20 -5.45 5.10
C TRP A 24 -9.46 -4.12 4.95
N VAL A 25 -8.47 -4.06 4.07
CA VAL A 25 -7.75 -2.83 3.72
C VAL A 25 -8.02 -2.54 2.25
N ASN A 26 -8.58 -1.36 1.97
CA ASN A 26 -8.84 -0.87 0.62
C ASN A 26 -7.83 0.24 0.29
N ILE A 27 -7.08 0.06 -0.80
CA ILE A 27 -6.10 1.05 -1.29
C ILE A 27 -6.41 1.30 -2.75
N GLU A 28 -6.90 2.50 -3.05
CA GLU A 28 -7.19 2.90 -4.42
C GLU A 28 -6.01 3.68 -5.01
N SER A 29 -5.62 3.34 -6.24
CA SER A 29 -4.47 3.95 -6.93
C SER A 29 -3.19 3.94 -6.07
N PRO A 30 -2.69 2.75 -5.68
CA PRO A 30 -1.53 2.61 -4.80
C PRO A 30 -0.30 3.30 -5.39
N ARG A 31 0.47 3.98 -4.53
CA ARG A 31 1.78 4.55 -4.84
C ARG A 31 2.83 3.85 -3.99
N GLU A 32 4.08 4.24 -4.17
CA GLU A 32 5.23 3.66 -3.45
C GLU A 32 5.08 3.72 -1.93
N GLN A 33 4.45 4.78 -1.39
CA GLN A 33 4.23 4.92 0.05
C GLN A 33 3.27 3.87 0.60
N GLU A 34 2.19 3.54 -0.13
CA GLU A 34 1.25 2.52 0.29
C GLU A 34 1.84 1.11 0.17
N THR A 35 2.63 0.83 -0.87
CA THR A 35 3.32 -0.47 -0.98
C THR A 35 4.40 -0.63 0.09
N GLU A 36 5.11 0.43 0.44
CA GLU A 36 6.07 0.42 1.55
C GLU A 36 5.37 0.22 2.91
N TYR A 37 4.22 0.85 3.13
CA TYR A 37 3.37 0.56 4.29
C TYR A 37 2.99 -0.93 4.34
N LEU A 38 2.58 -1.52 3.22
CA LEU A 38 2.21 -2.94 3.17
C LEU A 38 3.41 -3.85 3.48
N ALA A 39 4.60 -3.53 2.96
CA ALA A 39 5.83 -4.28 3.22
C ALA A 39 6.25 -4.26 4.69
N GLN A 40 6.03 -3.13 5.38
CA GLN A 40 6.41 -2.95 6.79
C GLN A 40 5.43 -3.62 7.76
N ASN A 41 4.14 -3.69 7.39
CA ASN A 41 3.07 -4.13 8.29
C ASN A 41 2.60 -5.58 8.02
N TYR A 42 2.91 -6.14 6.85
CA TYR A 42 2.47 -7.47 6.43
C TYR A 42 3.61 -8.25 5.76
N HIS A 43 3.42 -9.56 5.61
CA HIS A 43 4.43 -10.47 5.07
C HIS A 43 4.25 -10.69 3.56
N PHE A 44 4.16 -9.61 2.77
CA PHE A 44 4.10 -9.70 1.31
C PHE A 44 5.49 -9.97 0.70
N HIS A 45 5.53 -10.71 -0.41
CA HIS A 45 6.76 -10.80 -1.19
C HIS A 45 6.96 -9.50 -1.98
N SER A 46 8.18 -8.99 -2.05
CA SER A 46 8.46 -7.66 -2.64
C SER A 46 7.98 -7.54 -4.09
N LEU A 47 8.13 -8.61 -4.89
CA LEU A 47 7.66 -8.63 -6.29
C LEU A 47 6.14 -8.49 -6.43
N ASP A 48 5.36 -8.91 -5.43
CA ASP A 48 3.90 -8.78 -5.48
C ASP A 48 3.49 -7.31 -5.29
N LEU A 49 4.23 -6.59 -4.45
CA LEU A 49 4.02 -5.16 -4.24
C LEU A 49 4.42 -4.35 -5.48
N ASP A 50 5.51 -4.74 -6.14
CA ASP A 50 5.94 -4.13 -7.40
C ASP A 50 4.89 -4.32 -8.50
N ASP A 51 4.28 -5.51 -8.56
CA ASP A 51 3.20 -5.83 -9.50
C ASP A 51 1.98 -4.90 -9.32
N CYS A 52 1.67 -4.48 -8.09
CA CYS A 52 0.57 -3.55 -7.80
C CYS A 52 0.80 -2.14 -8.37
N LEU A 53 2.04 -1.75 -8.63
CA LEU A 53 2.39 -0.46 -9.23
C LEU A 53 2.44 -0.52 -10.76
N SER A 54 2.43 -1.72 -11.34
CA SER A 54 2.52 -1.94 -12.79
C SER A 54 1.16 -1.80 -13.48
N ARG A 55 1.09 -0.92 -14.49
CA ARG A 55 -0.11 -0.74 -15.32
C ARG A 55 -0.32 -1.86 -16.36
N ILE A 56 0.67 -2.71 -16.58
CA ILE A 56 0.67 -3.74 -17.65
C ILE A 56 0.46 -5.15 -17.07
N GLN A 57 0.23 -5.26 -15.75
CA GLN A 57 0.19 -6.57 -15.12
C GLN A 57 -1.03 -7.39 -15.57
N ARG A 58 -0.78 -8.66 -15.89
CA ARG A 58 -1.82 -9.61 -16.30
C ARG A 58 -2.47 -10.24 -15.06
N PRO A 59 -3.79 -10.49 -15.08
CA PRO A 59 -4.45 -11.24 -14.01
C PRO A 59 -3.80 -12.61 -13.81
N LYS A 60 -3.47 -12.94 -12.55
CA LYS A 60 -2.84 -14.19 -12.15
C LYS A 60 -3.27 -14.59 -10.74
N ILE A 61 -3.03 -15.84 -10.38
CA ILE A 61 -3.16 -16.39 -9.03
C ILE A 61 -1.82 -17.04 -8.70
N ASP A 62 -1.19 -16.59 -7.62
CA ASP A 62 0.10 -17.08 -7.15
C ASP A 62 -0.10 -17.86 -5.84
N GLU A 63 0.77 -18.85 -5.58
CA GLU A 63 0.78 -19.63 -4.35
C GLU A 63 2.03 -19.28 -3.52
N TYR A 64 1.84 -18.97 -2.25
CA TYR A 64 2.89 -18.61 -1.30
C TYR A 64 2.98 -19.67 -0.21
N LYS A 65 4.20 -19.92 0.30
CA LYS A 65 4.49 -20.92 1.34
C LYS A 65 4.84 -20.27 2.65
#